data_AF-A0A7X8VBC3-F1
#
_entry.id   AF-A0A7X8VBC3-F1
#
_cell.length_a   1.000
_cell.length_b   1.000
_cell.length_c   1.000
_cell.angle_alpha   90.00
_cell.angle_beta   90.00
_cell.angle_gamma   90.00
#
_symmetry.space_group_name_H-M   'P 1'
#
loop_
_entity.id
_entity.type
_entity.pdbx_description
1 polymer ?
#
loop_
_entity_poly.entity_id
_entity_poly.type
_entity_poly.pdbx_seq_one_letter_code
_entity_poly.pdbx_strand_id
1 'polypeptide(L)'
;IDEPRADQIRKIFKGYISGLSYTAAAEAVGLTLSHTSIKKILQNKRYLGDKHYPAIIDQDTFDVAEAARITRQTRLNKSTRDKSIEECKPATKFIMPKVGKKYLDPFKQAEYIYSLIESEVEQ
;
A
#
# COMPACT_ATOMS: atom_id res chain seq x y z
N ILE A 1 -28.80 -3.97 -23.68
CA ILE A 1 -27.60 -3.41 -23.02
C ILE A 1 -27.99 -2.04 -22.51
N ASP A 2 -27.49 -1.64 -21.34
CA ASP A 2 -27.66 -0.26 -20.87
C ASP A 2 -26.53 0.60 -21.47
N GLU A 3 -26.77 1.13 -22.66
CA GLU A 3 -25.80 1.91 -23.44
C GLU A 3 -25.13 3.07 -22.67
N PRO A 4 -25.84 3.92 -21.90
CA PRO A 4 -25.18 5.01 -21.18
C PRO A 4 -24.17 4.49 -20.14
N ARG A 5 -24.46 3.37 -19.46
CA ARG A 5 -23.50 2.77 -18.51
C ARG A 5 -22.34 2.08 -19.23
N ALA A 6 -22.59 1.45 -20.37
CA ALA A 6 -21.55 0.88 -21.21
C ALA A 6 -20.57 1.95 -21.70
N ASP A 7 -21.07 3.12 -22.11
CA ASP A 7 -20.24 4.26 -22.52
C ASP A 7 -19.38 4.81 -21.39
N GLN A 8 -19.91 4.87 -20.16
CA GLN A 8 -19.13 5.26 -18.99
C GLN A 8 -17.94 4.31 -18.78
N ILE A 9 -18.17 3.00 -18.91
CA ILE A 9 -17.12 1.98 -18.78
C ILE A 9 -16.06 2.14 -19.89
N ARG A 10 -16.48 2.35 -21.15
CA ARG A 10 -15.56 2.61 -22.27
C ARG A 10 -14.69 3.86 -22.01
N LYS A 11 -15.28 4.94 -21.48
CA LYS A 11 -14.56 6.18 -21.13
C LYS A 11 -13.55 5.96 -19.99
N ILE A 12 -13.90 5.19 -18.96
CA ILE A 12 -12.99 4.83 -17.87
C ILE A 12 -11.76 4.10 -18.41
N PHE A 13 -11.95 3.11 -19.29
CA PHE A 13 -10.84 2.38 -19.92
C PHE A 13 -9.94 3.32 -20.73
N LYS A 14 -10.53 4.17 -21.58
CA LYS A 14 -9.77 5.15 -22.37
C LYS A 14 -8.98 6.12 -21.48
N GLY A 15 -9.60 6.63 -20.41
CA GLY A 15 -8.93 7.51 -19.45
C GLY A 15 -7.78 6.82 -18.70
N TYR A 16 -7.96 5.56 -18.32
CA TYR A 16 -6.89 4.81 -17.66
C TYR A 16 -5.70 4.54 -18.59
N ILE A 17 -5.98 4.14 -19.84
CA ILE A 17 -4.98 3.89 -20.89
C ILE A 17 -4.21 5.19 -21.21
N SER A 18 -4.88 6.34 -21.25
CA SER A 18 -4.24 7.64 -21.53
C SER A 18 -3.30 8.12 -20.42
N GLY A 19 -3.22 7.43 -19.29
CA GLY A 19 -2.30 7.75 -18.21
C GLY A 19 -2.97 8.23 -16.93
N LEU A 20 -4.29 8.40 -16.89
CA LEU A 20 -4.98 8.84 -15.69
C LEU A 20 -4.87 7.81 -14.56
N SER A 21 -4.98 8.32 -13.33
CA SER A 21 -5.20 7.47 -12.15
C SER A 21 -6.61 6.86 -12.22
N TYR A 22 -6.84 5.82 -11.42
CA TYR A 22 -8.17 5.21 -11.35
C TYR A 22 -9.25 6.25 -10.98
N THR A 23 -9.03 7.03 -9.93
CA THR A 23 -10.00 8.04 -9.47
C THR A 23 -10.23 9.13 -10.51
N ALA A 24 -9.18 9.65 -11.15
CA ALA A 24 -9.30 10.66 -12.19
C ALA A 24 -10.08 10.15 -13.41
N ALA A 25 -9.93 8.87 -13.77
CA ALA A 25 -10.70 8.27 -14.85
C ALA A 25 -12.20 8.17 -14.53
N ALA A 26 -12.59 7.97 -13.26
CA ALA A 26 -13.99 7.97 -12.85
C ALA A 26 -14.56 9.39 -12.74
N GLU A 27 -13.77 10.34 -12.24
CA GLU A 27 -14.14 11.77 -12.17
C GLU A 27 -14.40 12.34 -13.57
N ALA A 28 -13.61 11.96 -14.58
CA ALA A 28 -13.83 12.35 -15.97
C ALA A 28 -15.19 11.90 -16.54
N VAL A 29 -15.83 10.93 -15.90
CA VAL A 29 -17.14 10.38 -16.27
C VAL A 29 -18.23 10.85 -15.29
N GLY A 30 -17.88 11.70 -14.31
CA GLY A 30 -18.79 12.20 -13.28
C GLY A 30 -19.13 11.17 -12.21
N LEU A 31 -18.32 10.11 -12.06
CA LEU A 31 -18.54 9.05 -11.10
C LEU A 31 -17.62 9.21 -9.90
N THR A 32 -18.19 9.35 -8.70
CA THR A 32 -17.45 9.35 -7.43
C THR A 32 -17.24 7.92 -6.95
N LEU A 33 -16.36 7.18 -7.61
CA LEU A 33 -16.03 5.81 -7.28
C LEU A 33 -14.69 5.70 -6.55
N SER A 34 -14.59 4.75 -5.64
CA SER A 34 -13.32 4.44 -4.99
C SER A 34 -12.33 3.80 -5.98
N HIS A 35 -11.03 3.98 -5.70
CA HIS A 35 -9.95 3.33 -6.44
C HIS A 35 -10.14 1.80 -6.59
N THR A 36 -10.58 1.12 -5.51
CA THR A 36 -10.77 -0.34 -5.52
C THR A 36 -11.95 -0.75 -6.41
N SER A 37 -13.03 0.04 -6.44
CA SER A 37 -14.16 -0.19 -7.33
C SER A 37 -13.74 -0.10 -8.80
N ILE A 38 -12.99 0.94 -9.15
CA ILE A 38 -12.55 1.17 -10.54
C ILE A 38 -11.53 0.12 -10.98
N LYS A 39 -10.64 -0.29 -10.08
CA LYS A 39 -9.75 -1.43 -10.31
C LYS A 39 -10.53 -2.70 -10.62
N LYS A 40 -11.60 -3.01 -9.87
CA LYS A 40 -12.46 -4.16 -10.15
C LYS A 40 -13.15 -4.07 -11.51
N ILE A 41 -13.57 -2.86 -11.92
CA ILE A 41 -14.15 -2.62 -13.25
C ILE A 41 -13.11 -2.94 -14.34
N LEU A 42 -11.89 -2.39 -14.23
CA LEU A 42 -10.84 -2.59 -15.23
C LEU A 42 -10.37 -4.05 -15.36
N GLN A 43 -10.48 -4.83 -14.27
CA GLN A 43 -10.07 -6.24 -14.24
C GLN A 43 -11.19 -7.23 -14.61
N ASN A 44 -12.41 -6.74 -14.86
CA ASN A 44 -13.55 -7.61 -15.05
C ASN A 44 -13.64 -8.15 -16.48
N LYS A 45 -13.28 -9.42 -16.65
CA LYS A 45 -13.34 -10.14 -17.94
C LYS A 45 -14.74 -10.22 -18.53
N ARG A 46 -15.80 -10.05 -17.73
CA ARG A 46 -17.20 -10.10 -18.23
C ARG A 46 -17.52 -8.99 -19.24
N TYR A 47 -16.72 -7.93 -19.29
CA TYR A 47 -16.89 -6.87 -20.28
C TYR A 47 -16.42 -7.24 -21.70
N LEU A 48 -15.69 -8.34 -21.85
CA LEU A 48 -15.31 -8.91 -23.15
C LEU A 48 -16.48 -9.64 -23.84
N GLY A 49 -17.58 -9.84 -23.12
CA GLY A 49 -18.72 -10.62 -23.58
C GLY A 49 -18.56 -12.11 -23.29
N ASP A 50 -19.70 -12.79 -23.21
CA ASP A 50 -19.82 -14.24 -23.07
C ASP A 50 -21.04 -14.69 -23.90
N LYS A 51 -21.36 -15.98 -23.91
CA LYS A 51 -22.52 -16.55 -24.64
C LYS A 51 -23.85 -15.87 -24.31
N HIS A 52 -23.96 -15.23 -23.15
CA HIS A 52 -25.20 -14.61 -22.66
C HIS A 52 -25.14 -13.08 -22.56
N TYR A 53 -23.95 -12.48 -22.52
CA TYR A 53 -23.80 -11.04 -22.37
C TYR A 53 -22.97 -10.48 -23.52
N PRO A 54 -23.43 -9.43 -24.19
CA PRO A 54 -22.68 -8.80 -25.26
C PRO A 54 -21.42 -8.09 -24.73
N ALA A 55 -20.40 -8.03 -25.58
CA ALA A 55 -19.15 -7.34 -25.28
C ALA A 55 -19.37 -5.82 -25.16
N ILE A 56 -18.81 -5.22 -24.11
CA ILE A 56 -18.78 -3.76 -23.91
C ILE A 56 -17.42 -3.19 -24.35
N ILE A 57 -16.36 -4.00 -24.23
CA ILE A 57 -14.97 -3.63 -24.45
C ILE A 57 -14.30 -4.67 -25.35
N ASP A 58 -13.41 -4.22 -26.24
CA ASP A 58 -12.63 -5.08 -27.10
C ASP A 58 -11.45 -5.71 -26.33
N GLN A 59 -11.11 -6.95 -26.70
CA GLN A 59 -10.01 -7.70 -26.09
C GLN A 59 -8.70 -6.89 -26.05
N ASP A 60 -8.36 -6.23 -27.15
CA ASP A 60 -7.14 -5.43 -27.27
C ASP A 60 -7.08 -4.30 -26.23
N THR A 61 -8.19 -3.59 -26.03
CA THR A 61 -8.25 -2.49 -25.06
C THR A 61 -8.17 -2.98 -23.61
N PHE A 62 -8.68 -4.18 -23.34
CA PHE A 62 -8.56 -4.81 -22.03
C PHE A 62 -7.11 -5.21 -21.75
N ASP A 63 -6.45 -5.82 -22.71
CA ASP A 63 -5.06 -6.29 -22.57
C ASP A 63 -4.08 -5.13 -22.45
N VAL A 64 -4.29 -4.02 -23.19
CA VAL A 64 -3.52 -2.79 -23.03
C VAL A 64 -3.66 -2.19 -21.63
N ALA A 65 -4.89 -2.17 -21.08
CA ALA A 65 -5.12 -1.69 -19.72
C ALA A 65 -4.44 -2.59 -18.67
N GLU A 66 -4.51 -3.91 -18.83
CA GLU A 66 -3.82 -4.86 -17.95
C GLU A 66 -2.29 -4.73 -18.03
N ALA A 67 -1.73 -4.59 -19.23
CA ALA A 67 -0.29 -4.35 -19.43
C ALA A 67 0.15 -3.05 -18.75
N ALA A 68 -0.59 -1.95 -18.93
CA ALA A 68 -0.32 -0.69 -18.27
C ALA A 68 -0.36 -0.83 -16.73
N ARG A 69 -1.29 -1.62 -16.19
CA ARG A 69 -1.36 -1.92 -14.75
C ARG A 69 -0.11 -2.64 -14.27
N ILE A 70 0.30 -3.71 -14.95
CA ILE A 70 1.46 -4.50 -14.60
C ILE A 70 2.71 -3.62 -14.62
N THR A 71 2.92 -2.83 -15.68
CA THR A 71 4.06 -1.91 -15.78
C THR A 71 4.09 -0.86 -14.67
N ARG A 72 2.94 -0.29 -14.29
CA ARG A 72 2.86 0.64 -13.15
C ARG A 72 3.19 -0.06 -11.83
N GLN A 73 2.69 -1.27 -11.63
CA GLN A 73 2.92 -2.07 -10.42
C GLN A 73 4.39 -2.50 -10.31
N THR A 74 5.02 -2.95 -11.39
CA THR A 74 6.43 -3.34 -11.40
C THR A 74 7.35 -2.15 -11.15
N ARG A 75 7.05 -0.98 -11.73
CA ARG A 75 7.77 0.27 -11.45
C ARG A 75 7.71 0.65 -9.97
N LEU A 76 6.53 0.56 -9.36
CA LEU A 76 6.34 0.87 -7.94
C LEU A 76 7.06 -0.15 -7.04
N ASN A 77 6.92 -1.44 -7.35
CA ASN A 77 7.56 -2.51 -6.58
C ASN A 77 9.09 -2.47 -6.69
N LYS A 78 9.64 -2.08 -7.85
CA LYS A 78 11.08 -1.84 -8.03
C LYS A 78 11.56 -0.72 -7.11
N SER A 79 10.89 0.43 -7.11
CA SER A 79 11.23 1.56 -6.23
C SER A 79 11.12 1.25 -4.73
N THR A 80 10.36 0.21 -4.36
CA THR A 80 10.19 -0.21 -2.97
C THR A 80 11.21 -1.30 -2.58
N ARG A 81 11.61 -2.17 -3.52
CA ARG A 81 12.64 -3.21 -3.28
C ARG A 81 14.04 -2.64 -3.10
N ASP A 82 14.34 -1.52 -3.73
CA ASP A 82 15.67 -0.88 -3.64
C ASP A 82 15.86 -0.10 -2.33
N LYS A 83 14.83 -0.03 -1.47
CA LYS A 83 14.98 0.49 -0.11
C LYS A 83 15.58 -0.62 0.74
N SER A 84 16.85 -0.50 1.08
CA SER A 84 17.41 -1.23 2.20
C SER A 84 16.50 -0.97 3.40
N ILE A 85 15.88 -2.03 3.91
CA ILE A 85 15.25 -1.98 5.23
C ILE A 85 16.42 -1.77 6.17
N GLU A 86 16.71 -0.52 6.53
CA GLU A 86 17.61 -0.30 7.65
C GLU A 86 16.96 -0.99 8.83
N GLU A 87 17.63 -2.03 9.34
CA GLU A 87 17.21 -2.71 10.55
C GLU A 87 17.23 -1.67 11.65
N CYS A 88 16.06 -1.11 11.96
CA CYS A 88 15.87 -0.21 13.09
C CYS A 88 16.04 -1.06 14.35
N LYS A 89 17.28 -1.25 14.79
CA LYS A 89 17.61 -2.06 15.97
C LYS A 89 17.27 -1.23 17.20
N PRO A 90 16.32 -1.67 18.04
CA PRO A 90 16.05 -0.96 19.28
C PRO A 90 17.30 -1.02 20.18
N ALA A 91 17.61 0.09 20.84
CA ALA A 91 18.65 0.14 21.86
C ALA A 91 18.31 -0.89 22.96
N THR A 92 19.11 -1.96 23.02
CA THR A 92 18.89 -3.12 23.90
C THR A 92 19.98 -3.25 24.95
N LYS A 93 21.00 -2.38 24.91
CA LYS A 93 22.08 -2.35 25.88
C LYS A 93 21.78 -1.30 26.94
N PHE A 94 22.10 -1.65 28.17
CA PHE A 94 22.00 -0.78 29.33
C PHE A 94 23.35 -0.76 30.04
N ILE A 95 23.68 0.38 30.62
CA ILE A 95 24.91 0.57 31.41
C ILE A 95 24.48 0.69 32.87
N MET A 96 25.25 0.06 33.76
CA MET A 96 25.02 0.17 35.19
C MET A 96 26.36 0.39 35.90
N PRO A 97 26.51 1.46 36.70
CA PRO A 97 27.71 1.72 37.47
C PRO A 97 27.83 0.74 38.66
N LYS A 98 29.04 0.66 39.23
CA LYS A 98 29.32 -0.20 40.39
C LYS A 98 28.51 0.26 41.61
N VAL A 99 27.76 -0.67 42.21
CA VAL A 99 26.94 -0.39 43.40
C VAL A 99 27.84 -0.07 44.60
N GLY A 100 27.75 1.16 45.12
CA GLY A 100 28.54 1.63 46.25
C GLY A 100 27.87 1.45 47.63
N LYS A 101 26.54 1.44 47.68
CA LYS A 101 25.76 1.34 48.92
C LYS A 101 24.97 0.03 49.00
N LYS A 102 24.93 -0.58 50.19
CA LYS A 102 24.11 -1.76 50.50
C LYS A 102 23.16 -1.44 51.64
N TYR A 103 21.89 -1.69 51.42
CA TYR A 103 20.79 -1.57 52.37
C TYR A 103 20.42 -2.94 52.93
N LEU A 104 19.99 -2.99 54.20
CA LEU A 104 19.50 -4.21 54.85
C LEU A 104 18.13 -4.65 54.33
N ASP A 105 17.30 -3.69 53.94
CA ASP A 105 15.98 -3.96 53.37
C ASP A 105 16.12 -4.36 51.89
N PRO A 106 15.70 -5.58 51.52
CA PRO A 106 15.84 -6.08 50.16
C PRO A 106 15.03 -5.27 49.14
N PHE A 107 13.89 -4.71 49.54
CA PHE A 107 13.06 -3.90 48.63
C PHE A 107 13.75 -2.57 48.31
N LYS A 108 14.29 -1.90 49.33
CA LYS A 108 15.07 -0.66 49.15
C LYS A 108 16.37 -0.89 48.40
N GLN A 109 17.01 -2.04 48.60
CA GLN A 109 18.20 -2.40 47.84
C GLN A 109 17.89 -2.55 46.34
N ALA A 110 16.77 -3.20 46.00
CA ALA A 110 16.34 -3.37 44.61
C ALA A 110 15.97 -2.01 43.97
N GLU A 111 15.21 -1.17 44.66
CA GLU A 111 14.87 0.18 44.20
C GLU A 111 16.12 1.01 43.88
N TYR A 112 17.10 1.00 44.78
CA TYR A 112 18.38 1.69 44.57
C TYR A 112 19.15 1.13 43.37
N ILE A 113 19.23 -0.20 43.21
CA ILE A 113 19.92 -0.83 42.07
C ILE A 113 19.26 -0.46 40.74
N TYR A 114 17.93 -0.53 40.65
CA TYR A 114 17.23 -0.21 39.40
C TYR A 114 17.36 1.26 39.03
N SER A 115 17.43 2.17 40.01
CA SER A 115 17.67 3.59 39.75
C SER A 115 19.04 3.89 39.11
N LEU A 116 20.00 2.95 39.18
CA LEU A 116 21.33 3.09 38.60
C LEU A 116 21.42 2.61 37.14
N ILE A 117 20.36 1.99 36.59
CA ILE A 117 20.38 1.52 35.20
C ILE A 117 20.16 2.70 34.27
N GLU A 118 21.15 2.98 33.42
CA GLU A 118 21.09 4.02 32.39
C GLU A 118 20.91 3.37 31.01
N SER A 119 20.06 3.97 30.15
CA SER A 119 19.90 3.55 28.76
C SER A 119 20.98 4.17 27.87
N GLU A 120 21.52 3.40 26.93
CA GLU A 120 22.43 3.87 25.87
C GLU A 120 21.68 4.83 24.92
N VAL A 121 21.53 6.11 25.30
CA VAL A 121 21.13 7.17 24.38
C VAL A 121 22.42 7.79 23.87
N GLU A 122 22.86 7.37 22.70
CA GLU A 122 23.92 8.09 21.97
C GLU A 122 23.43 9.54 21.73
N GLN A 123 24.17 10.52 22.23
CA GLN A 123 23.94 11.96 21.98
C GLN A 123 24.48 12.38 20.63
#